data_AF-A0AAW1MDK2-F1
#
_entry.id   AF-A0AAW1MDK2-F1
#
_cell.length_a   1.000
_cell.length_b   1.000
_cell.length_c   1.000
_cell.angle_alpha   90.00
_cell.angle_beta   90.00
_cell.angle_gamma   90.00
#
_symmetry.space_group_name_H-M   'P 1'
#
loop_
_entity.id
_entity.type
_entity.pdbx_description
1 polymer ?
#
loop_
_entity_poly.entity_id
_entity_poly.type
_entity_poly.pdbx_seq_one_letter_code
_entity_poly.pdbx_strand_id
1 'polypeptide(L)'
;MVDITYEDLLRLWRDQTNPDRATSTTTINMFFNFIQKKQPRDLAFDDELFRKVVVTKLKAFCCTLDKKWKTSSRHLPRFIQQNKTWINRKFTIAVPHTSEQEKTPEPQPSTSSSGVGRPIKDFSLSSEKTKRRRIQVLSSSGVGRPIKDFSLSSEKTKRRRIQVLKEVAAPEEIIFAAKTVLRDQGKRAAADIVSQATECSPERPRKIRRSFKKSSKLKQATECSPERPRKIRRSFKKSSKLKGVIPYTEDEALALLIDARMTKNSYHRMRMGAKTMKL
;
A
#
# COMPACT_ATOMS: atom_id res chain seq x y z
N MET A 1 -32.72 -31.79 8.92
CA MET A 1 -31.51 -31.21 8.31
C MET A 1 -30.61 -32.35 7.89
N VAL A 2 -30.07 -32.33 6.67
CA VAL A 2 -29.11 -33.36 6.23
C VAL A 2 -27.76 -33.05 6.88
N ASP A 3 -27.29 -33.96 7.72
CA ASP A 3 -25.96 -33.83 8.33
C ASP A 3 -24.89 -34.09 7.27
N ILE A 4 -24.10 -33.07 6.96
CA ILE A 4 -22.95 -33.18 6.04
C ILE A 4 -21.71 -33.48 6.90
N THR A 5 -20.98 -34.54 6.56
CA THR A 5 -19.73 -34.91 7.24
C THR A 5 -18.50 -34.52 6.41
N TYR A 6 -17.31 -34.51 7.02
CA TYR A 6 -16.07 -34.30 6.27
C TYR A 6 -15.78 -35.46 5.31
N GLU A 7 -16.31 -36.65 5.58
CA GLU A 7 -16.24 -37.79 4.68
C GLU A 7 -16.96 -37.53 3.36
N ASP A 8 -18.15 -36.93 3.39
CA ASP A 8 -18.91 -36.59 2.17
C ASP A 8 -18.13 -35.63 1.28
N LEU A 9 -17.52 -34.61 1.88
CA LEU A 9 -16.68 -33.65 1.17
C LEU A 9 -15.41 -34.32 0.62
N LEU A 10 -14.81 -35.24 1.37
CA LEU A 10 -13.63 -35.99 0.93
C LEU A 10 -13.94 -36.91 -0.26
N ARG A 11 -15.11 -37.58 -0.25
CA ARG A 11 -15.57 -38.41 -1.36
C ARG A 11 -15.76 -37.56 -2.62
N LEU A 12 -16.45 -36.42 -2.52
CA LEU A 12 -16.65 -35.51 -3.64
C LEU A 12 -15.32 -35.01 -4.23
N TRP A 13 -14.37 -34.67 -3.36
CA TRP A 13 -13.04 -34.20 -3.75
C TRP A 13 -12.28 -35.24 -4.59
N ARG A 14 -12.31 -36.49 -4.14
CA ARG A 14 -11.63 -37.62 -4.78
C ARG A 14 -12.17 -37.88 -6.18
N ASP A 15 -13.49 -37.76 -6.36
CA ASP A 15 -14.15 -38.20 -7.58
C ASP A 15 -14.04 -37.17 -8.73
N GLN A 16 -13.71 -35.90 -8.45
CA GLN A 16 -13.76 -34.83 -9.46
C GLN A 16 -12.47 -34.01 -9.64
N THR A 17 -11.46 -34.16 -8.80
CA THR A 17 -10.27 -33.29 -8.85
C THR A 17 -8.96 -34.03 -8.85
N ASN A 18 -7.97 -33.41 -9.52
CA ASN A 18 -6.57 -33.77 -9.31
C ASN A 18 -6.24 -33.54 -7.82
N PRO A 19 -5.85 -34.59 -7.06
CA PRO A 19 -5.68 -34.54 -5.61
C PRO A 19 -4.57 -33.59 -5.13
N ASP A 20 -3.85 -32.95 -6.05
CA ASP A 20 -2.83 -31.96 -5.73
C ASP A 20 -3.38 -30.53 -5.55
N ARG A 21 -4.67 -30.28 -5.83
CA ARG A 21 -5.26 -28.91 -5.81
C ARG A 21 -6.45 -28.76 -4.87
N ALA A 22 -6.36 -29.27 -3.65
CA ALA A 22 -7.43 -29.17 -2.63
C ALA A 22 -7.85 -27.72 -2.30
N THR A 23 -6.96 -26.74 -2.40
CA THR A 23 -7.23 -25.32 -2.08
C THR A 23 -7.65 -24.47 -3.28
N SER A 24 -7.91 -25.07 -4.44
CA SER A 24 -8.33 -24.33 -5.62
C SER A 24 -9.72 -23.72 -5.45
N THR A 25 -9.93 -22.53 -6.03
CA THR A 25 -11.24 -21.88 -6.09
C THR A 25 -12.30 -22.78 -6.73
N THR A 26 -11.94 -23.56 -7.75
CA THR A 26 -12.85 -24.51 -8.41
C THR A 26 -13.36 -25.57 -7.43
N THR A 27 -12.47 -26.15 -6.62
CA THR A 27 -12.79 -27.15 -5.61
C THR A 27 -13.68 -26.58 -4.51
N ILE A 28 -13.40 -25.35 -4.07
CA ILE A 28 -14.22 -24.66 -3.06
C ILE A 28 -15.64 -24.40 -3.62
N ASN A 29 -15.76 -23.95 -4.86
CA ASN A 29 -17.06 -23.72 -5.51
C ASN A 29 -17.84 -25.04 -5.69
N MET A 30 -17.15 -26.13 -6.01
CA MET A 30 -17.76 -27.46 -6.09
C MET A 30 -18.34 -27.91 -4.75
N PHE A 31 -17.57 -27.80 -3.66
CA PHE A 31 -18.09 -28.11 -2.32
C PHE A 31 -19.27 -27.21 -1.94
N PHE A 32 -19.19 -25.91 -2.30
CA PHE A 32 -20.28 -24.98 -2.06
C PHE A 32 -21.57 -25.41 -2.77
N ASN A 33 -21.49 -25.75 -4.06
CA ASN A 33 -22.64 -26.23 -4.84
C ASN A 33 -23.21 -27.54 -4.27
N PHE A 34 -22.36 -28.45 -3.79
CA PHE A 34 -22.79 -29.69 -3.15
C PHE A 34 -23.56 -29.41 -1.85
N ILE A 35 -23.05 -28.52 -1.00
CA ILE A 35 -23.72 -28.10 0.23
C ILE A 35 -25.07 -27.43 -0.10
N GLN A 36 -25.09 -26.54 -1.10
CA GLN A 36 -26.31 -25.84 -1.53
C GLN A 36 -27.38 -26.83 -2.04
N LYS A 37 -26.98 -27.87 -2.79
CA LYS A 37 -27.90 -28.92 -3.27
C LYS A 37 -28.44 -29.80 -2.14
N LYS A 38 -27.61 -30.09 -1.13
CA LYS A 38 -27.98 -30.95 0.02
C LYS A 38 -28.82 -30.23 1.06
N GLN A 39 -28.77 -28.91 1.11
CA GLN A 39 -29.52 -28.08 2.04
C GLN A 39 -30.29 -27.02 1.27
N PRO A 40 -31.40 -27.41 0.59
CA PRO A 40 -32.31 -26.43 0.00
C PRO A 40 -32.83 -25.55 1.14
N ARG A 41 -32.44 -24.29 1.14
CA ARG A 41 -32.90 -23.33 2.13
C ARG A 41 -34.18 -22.68 1.64
N ASP A 42 -35.01 -22.33 2.61
CA ASP A 42 -36.10 -21.39 2.42
C ASP A 42 -35.51 -20.01 2.06
N LEU A 43 -36.08 -19.37 1.04
CA LEU A 43 -35.53 -18.26 0.24
C LEU A 43 -35.25 -16.94 1.00
N ALA A 44 -35.40 -16.91 2.32
CA ALA A 44 -35.44 -15.68 3.11
C ALA A 44 -34.10 -15.25 3.75
N PHE A 45 -33.03 -16.03 3.63
CA PHE A 45 -31.73 -15.68 4.23
C PHE A 45 -30.83 -14.98 3.20
N ASP A 46 -30.11 -13.94 3.61
CA ASP A 46 -29.13 -13.24 2.77
C ASP A 46 -28.09 -14.24 2.21
N ASP A 47 -28.25 -14.54 0.92
CA ASP A 47 -27.42 -15.50 0.17
C ASP A 47 -25.94 -15.11 0.19
N GLU A 48 -25.63 -13.80 0.25
CA GLU A 48 -24.25 -13.33 0.23
C GLU A 48 -23.53 -13.63 1.56
N LEU A 49 -24.17 -13.35 2.69
CA LEU A 49 -23.62 -13.60 4.01
C LEU A 49 -23.40 -15.10 4.24
N PHE A 50 -24.39 -15.93 3.88
CA PHE A 50 -24.28 -17.38 3.95
C PHE A 50 -23.12 -17.89 3.10
N ARG A 51 -23.03 -17.45 1.84
CA ARG A 51 -21.94 -17.81 0.94
C ARG A 51 -20.58 -17.47 1.55
N LYS A 52 -20.44 -16.28 2.13
CA LYS A 52 -19.18 -15.84 2.76
C LYS A 52 -18.79 -16.73 3.94
N VAL A 53 -19.73 -17.08 4.82
CA VAL A 53 -19.49 -17.97 5.97
C VAL A 53 -19.08 -19.37 5.51
N VAL A 54 -19.82 -19.96 4.57
CA VAL A 54 -19.53 -21.30 4.05
C VAL A 54 -18.21 -21.35 3.32
N VAL A 55 -17.93 -20.39 2.42
CA VAL A 55 -16.65 -20.32 1.70
C VAL A 55 -15.48 -20.17 2.67
N THR A 56 -15.62 -19.41 3.75
CA THR A 56 -14.57 -19.25 4.77
C THR A 56 -14.30 -20.56 5.50
N LYS A 57 -15.35 -21.30 5.88
CA LYS A 57 -15.22 -22.63 6.50
C LYS A 57 -14.63 -23.66 5.54
N LEU A 58 -15.06 -23.67 4.28
CA LEU A 58 -14.52 -24.54 3.23
C LEU A 58 -13.04 -24.27 2.98
N LYS A 59 -12.61 -23.01 2.93
CA LYS A 59 -11.18 -22.65 2.83
C LYS A 59 -10.37 -23.24 3.99
N ALA A 60 -10.87 -23.13 5.22
CA ALA A 60 -10.22 -23.71 6.39
C ALA A 60 -10.15 -25.25 6.32
N PHE A 61 -11.23 -25.89 5.87
CA PHE A 61 -11.28 -27.33 5.62
C PHE A 61 -10.24 -27.75 4.57
N CYS A 62 -10.23 -27.12 3.38
CA CYS A 62 -9.28 -27.40 2.30
C CYS A 62 -7.82 -27.22 2.73
N CYS A 63 -7.50 -26.17 3.48
CA CYS A 63 -6.16 -25.95 4.03
C CYS A 63 -5.75 -27.07 5.01
N THR A 64 -6.69 -27.57 5.80
CA THR A 64 -6.43 -28.67 6.75
C THR A 64 -6.30 -30.01 6.02
N LEU A 65 -7.15 -30.23 5.01
CA LEU A 65 -7.11 -31.38 4.12
C LEU A 65 -5.75 -31.47 3.41
N ASP A 66 -5.30 -30.38 2.75
CA ASP A 66 -4.02 -30.33 2.03
C ASP A 66 -2.82 -30.64 2.95
N LYS A 67 -2.81 -30.08 4.17
CA LYS A 67 -1.77 -30.38 5.18
C LYS A 67 -1.78 -31.85 5.56
N LYS A 68 -2.95 -32.39 5.93
CA LYS A 68 -3.08 -33.80 6.33
C LYS A 68 -2.76 -34.76 5.18
N TRP A 69 -3.13 -34.39 3.96
CA TRP A 69 -2.85 -35.14 2.74
C TRP A 69 -1.35 -35.25 2.48
N LYS A 70 -0.62 -34.13 2.59
CA LYS A 70 0.84 -34.09 2.48
C LYS A 70 1.53 -34.88 3.59
N THR A 71 1.05 -34.79 4.84
CA THR A 71 1.64 -35.56 5.96
C THR A 71 1.44 -37.07 5.81
N SER A 72 0.37 -37.50 5.16
CA SER A 72 0.12 -38.91 4.84
C SER A 72 0.74 -39.35 3.52
N SER A 73 1.76 -38.62 3.04
CA SER A 73 2.49 -38.90 1.80
C SER A 73 1.60 -38.99 0.55
N ARG A 74 0.47 -38.28 0.55
CA ARG A 74 -0.54 -38.34 -0.52
C ARG A 74 -1.05 -39.76 -0.81
N HIS A 75 -1.11 -40.62 0.22
CA HIS A 75 -1.57 -41.99 0.11
C HIS A 75 -2.92 -42.17 0.82
N LEU A 76 -3.97 -42.51 0.06
CA LEU A 76 -5.37 -42.50 0.54
C LEU A 76 -5.64 -43.47 1.70
N PRO A 77 -5.28 -44.76 1.64
CA PRO A 77 -5.47 -45.68 2.76
C PRO A 77 -4.82 -45.19 4.05
N ARG A 78 -3.59 -44.66 3.94
CA ARG A 78 -2.82 -44.13 5.08
C ARG A 78 -3.48 -42.88 5.66
N PHE A 79 -3.95 -42.00 4.78
CA PHE A 79 -4.67 -40.78 5.17
C PHE A 79 -5.94 -41.11 5.96
N ILE A 80 -6.76 -42.05 5.46
CA ILE A 80 -8.02 -42.47 6.12
C ILE A 80 -7.71 -43.06 7.50
N GLN A 81 -6.73 -43.96 7.58
CA GLN A 81 -6.35 -44.61 8.84
C GLN A 81 -5.87 -43.60 9.89
N GLN A 82 -5.00 -42.66 9.51
CA GLN A 82 -4.43 -41.67 10.43
C GLN A 82 -5.41 -40.56 10.84
N ASN A 83 -6.43 -40.28 10.02
CA ASN A 83 -7.31 -39.13 10.20
C ASN A 83 -8.79 -39.51 10.42
N LYS A 84 -9.09 -40.77 10.77
CA LYS A 84 -10.46 -41.30 10.94
C LYS A 84 -11.35 -40.42 11.82
N THR A 85 -10.85 -39.97 12.98
CA THR A 85 -11.61 -39.12 13.91
C THR A 85 -11.89 -37.72 13.36
N TRP A 86 -11.05 -37.22 12.45
CA TRP A 86 -11.24 -35.92 11.79
C TRP A 86 -12.22 -36.04 10.62
N ILE A 87 -12.15 -37.12 9.85
CA ILE A 87 -13.05 -37.43 8.72
C ILE A 87 -14.50 -37.62 9.21
N ASN A 88 -14.69 -38.23 10.38
CA ASN A 88 -16.02 -38.47 10.94
C ASN A 88 -16.64 -37.24 11.61
N ARG A 89 -15.98 -36.06 11.58
CA ARG A 89 -16.55 -34.84 12.15
C ARG A 89 -17.69 -34.31 11.28
N LYS A 90 -18.74 -33.81 11.94
CA LYS A 90 -19.83 -33.09 11.28
C LYS A 90 -19.35 -31.72 10.81
N PHE A 91 -19.74 -31.33 9.60
CA PHE A 91 -19.48 -30.00 9.04
C PHE A 91 -20.54 -29.02 9.54
N THR A 92 -20.32 -28.46 10.73
CA THR A 92 -21.24 -27.50 11.34
C THR A 92 -21.03 -26.09 10.77
N ILE A 93 -22.05 -25.58 10.07
CA ILE A 93 -22.12 -24.17 9.67
C ILE A 93 -22.87 -23.44 10.78
N ALA A 94 -22.14 -22.67 11.60
CA ALA A 94 -22.77 -21.75 12.53
C ALA A 94 -23.49 -20.68 11.70
N VAL A 95 -24.81 -20.73 11.68
CA VAL A 95 -25.61 -19.63 11.14
C VAL A 95 -25.43 -18.50 12.15
N PRO A 96 -24.89 -17.33 11.75
CA PRO A 96 -24.98 -16.17 12.60
C PRO A 96 -26.47 -15.88 12.77
N HIS A 97 -27.03 -16.25 13.92
CA HIS A 97 -28.35 -15.80 14.28
C HIS A 97 -28.25 -14.28 14.33
N THR A 98 -28.92 -13.60 13.41
CA THR A 98 -29.12 -12.15 13.43
C THR A 98 -30.05 -11.84 14.61
N SER A 99 -29.60 -12.11 15.83
CA SER A 99 -30.18 -11.49 17.00
C SER A 99 -29.68 -10.06 16.96
N GLU A 100 -30.51 -9.19 16.39
CA GLU A 100 -30.41 -7.74 16.57
C GLU A 100 -30.52 -7.45 18.07
N GLN A 101 -29.40 -7.52 18.76
CA GLN A 101 -29.20 -6.85 20.03
C GLN A 101 -27.94 -6.03 19.87
N GLU A 102 -28.13 -4.72 19.66
CA GLU A 102 -27.12 -3.71 19.93
C GLU A 102 -26.66 -3.88 21.38
N LYS A 103 -25.62 -4.69 21.58
CA LYS A 103 -24.81 -4.62 22.79
C LYS A 103 -23.68 -3.65 22.52
N THR A 104 -23.81 -2.49 23.15
CA THR A 104 -22.74 -1.53 23.42
C THR A 104 -21.45 -2.28 23.76
N PRO A 105 -20.29 -1.92 23.18
CA PRO A 105 -19.04 -2.64 23.43
C PRO A 105 -18.58 -2.36 24.87
N GLU A 106 -18.93 -3.26 25.77
CA GLU A 106 -18.31 -3.36 27.08
C GLU A 106 -16.81 -3.68 26.86
N PRO A 107 -15.88 -2.93 27.46
CA PRO A 107 -14.45 -3.18 27.31
C PRO A 107 -14.12 -4.55 27.91
N GLN A 108 -13.97 -5.56 27.04
CA GLN A 108 -13.50 -6.86 27.48
C GLN A 108 -12.06 -6.71 28.01
N PRO A 109 -11.76 -7.20 29.22
CA PRO A 109 -10.40 -7.22 29.72
C PRO A 109 -9.57 -8.04 28.73
N SER A 110 -8.45 -7.45 28.32
CA SER A 110 -7.51 -8.05 27.39
C SER A 110 -7.15 -9.46 27.84
N THR A 111 -7.69 -10.46 27.16
CA THR A 111 -7.19 -11.84 27.25
C THR A 111 -5.89 -11.91 26.46
N SER A 112 -4.87 -11.23 26.98
CA SER A 112 -3.51 -11.61 26.68
C SER A 112 -3.36 -13.02 27.25
N SER A 113 -3.07 -13.98 26.38
CA SER A 113 -2.67 -15.34 26.75
C SER A 113 -1.25 -15.32 27.33
N SER A 114 -1.07 -14.49 28.37
CA SER A 114 0.10 -14.42 29.23
C SER A 114 -0.18 -15.38 30.38
N GLY A 115 0.05 -16.68 30.22
CA GLY A 115 -0.27 -17.56 31.35
C GLY A 115 -0.07 -19.06 31.25
N VAL A 116 0.36 -19.63 30.11
CA VAL A 116 0.85 -21.03 30.12
C VAL A 116 2.38 -20.99 30.22
N GLY A 117 2.85 -20.50 31.36
CA GLY A 117 4.25 -20.43 31.71
C GLY A 117 4.43 -20.73 33.19
N ARG A 118 5.48 -21.49 33.52
CA ARG A 118 5.82 -21.82 34.91
C ARG A 118 5.86 -20.54 35.78
N PRO A 119 5.39 -20.59 37.03
CA PRO A 119 5.41 -19.46 37.94
C PRO A 119 6.77 -18.79 37.94
N ILE A 120 6.78 -17.49 37.63
CA ILE A 120 8.01 -16.70 37.64
C ILE A 120 8.33 -16.45 39.11
N LYS A 121 9.32 -17.17 39.63
CA LYS A 121 9.87 -16.88 40.97
C LYS A 121 10.51 -15.49 40.96
N ASP A 122 10.34 -14.78 42.06
CA ASP A 122 11.03 -13.51 42.29
C ASP A 122 12.54 -13.66 42.16
N PHE A 123 13.21 -12.58 41.76
CA PHE A 123 14.65 -12.61 41.52
C PHE A 123 15.42 -13.06 42.76
N SER A 124 15.02 -12.61 43.95
CA SER A 124 15.61 -13.01 45.24
C SER A 124 15.54 -14.52 45.48
N LEU A 125 14.43 -15.16 45.08
CA LEU A 125 14.11 -16.57 45.26
C LEU A 125 14.61 -17.47 44.10
N SER A 126 15.22 -16.88 43.08
CA SER A 126 15.77 -17.60 41.94
C SER A 126 17.14 -18.20 42.27
N SER A 127 17.48 -19.35 41.67
CA SER A 127 18.82 -19.92 41.84
C SER A 127 19.90 -19.00 41.26
N GLU A 128 21.12 -19.06 41.81
CA GLU A 128 22.27 -18.27 41.33
C GLU A 128 22.53 -18.43 39.82
N LYS A 129 22.34 -19.63 39.27
CA LYS A 129 22.43 -19.89 37.83
C LYS A 129 21.38 -19.09 37.04
N THR A 130 20.17 -18.97 37.56
CA THR A 130 19.07 -18.20 36.94
C THR A 130 19.28 -16.70 37.11
N LYS A 131 19.77 -16.26 38.29
CA LYS A 131 20.16 -14.87 38.55
C LYS A 131 21.27 -14.42 37.58
N ARG A 132 22.32 -15.23 37.42
CA ARG A 132 23.40 -14.99 36.45
C ARG A 132 22.89 -14.90 35.01
N ARG A 133 21.99 -15.80 34.58
CA ARG A 133 21.36 -15.71 33.25
C ARG A 133 20.52 -14.44 33.08
N ARG A 134 19.77 -14.03 34.10
CA ARG A 134 18.97 -12.79 34.07
C ARG A 134 19.86 -11.54 34.01
N ILE A 135 20.95 -11.50 34.78
CA ILE A 135 21.92 -10.40 34.74
C ILE A 135 22.65 -10.37 33.38
N GLN A 136 22.99 -11.53 32.82
CA GLN A 136 23.64 -11.63 31.51
C GLN A 136 22.74 -11.11 30.37
N VAL A 137 21.42 -11.31 30.44
CA VAL A 137 20.45 -10.72 29.50
C VAL A 137 20.42 -9.20 29.58
N LEU A 138 20.63 -8.61 30.77
CA LEU A 138 20.69 -7.16 30.96
C LEU A 138 22.02 -6.55 30.48
N SER A 139 23.13 -7.28 30.60
CA SER A 139 24.46 -6.80 30.18
C SER A 139 24.78 -7.06 28.71
N SER A 140 24.02 -7.92 28.03
CA SER A 140 24.19 -8.18 26.59
C SER A 140 23.09 -7.48 25.79
N SER A 141 23.43 -6.40 25.11
CA SER A 141 22.71 -5.88 23.94
C SER A 141 22.76 -6.84 22.73
N GLY A 142 22.76 -8.16 22.95
CA GLY A 142 23.16 -9.15 21.94
C GLY A 142 22.69 -10.60 22.11
N VAL A 143 21.67 -10.92 22.92
CA VAL A 143 21.06 -12.27 22.85
C VAL A 143 19.77 -12.22 22.02
N GLY A 144 19.94 -12.42 20.71
CA GLY A 144 18.85 -12.48 19.74
C GLY A 144 19.36 -12.58 18.31
N ARG A 145 18.46 -12.88 17.37
CA ARG A 145 18.77 -12.78 15.94
C ARG A 145 19.22 -11.34 15.63
N PRO A 146 20.33 -11.13 14.91
CA PRO A 146 20.81 -9.79 14.57
C PRO A 146 19.67 -8.90 14.07
N ILE A 147 19.48 -7.77 14.74
CA ILE A 147 18.50 -6.78 14.36
C ILE A 147 19.03 -6.12 13.09
N LYS A 148 18.31 -6.32 11.97
CA LYS A 148 18.57 -5.55 10.76
C LYS A 148 18.25 -4.08 11.01
N ASP A 149 19.03 -3.21 10.37
CA ASP A 149 18.74 -1.79 10.30
C ASP A 149 17.31 -1.55 9.82
N PHE A 150 16.72 -0.44 10.25
CA PHE A 150 15.36 -0.09 9.86
C PHE A 150 15.23 -0.01 8.33
N SER A 151 16.21 0.58 7.64
CA SER A 151 16.26 0.69 6.17
C SER A 151 16.16 -0.68 5.46
N LEU A 152 16.89 -1.68 5.97
CA LEU A 152 17.03 -3.04 5.41
C LEU A 152 15.93 -4.02 5.87
N SER A 153 15.05 -3.60 6.78
CA SER A 153 13.98 -4.44 7.32
C SER A 153 12.81 -4.57 6.34
N SER A 154 12.09 -5.71 6.42
CA SER A 154 10.86 -5.90 5.65
C SER A 154 9.74 -4.94 6.09
N GLU A 155 8.84 -4.60 5.18
CA GLU A 155 7.73 -3.67 5.43
C GLU A 155 6.86 -4.08 6.64
N LYS A 156 6.59 -5.38 6.80
CA LYS A 156 5.88 -5.93 7.97
C LYS A 156 6.61 -5.63 9.29
N THR A 157 7.94 -5.73 9.28
CA THR A 157 8.77 -5.47 10.46
C THR A 157 8.85 -3.98 10.75
N LYS A 158 8.98 -3.15 9.71
CA LYS A 158 8.92 -1.68 9.82
C LYS A 158 7.61 -1.24 10.47
N ARG A 159 6.47 -1.75 10.00
CA ARG A 159 5.14 -1.48 10.56
C ARG A 159 5.02 -1.85 12.04
N ARG A 160 5.55 -3.00 12.43
CA ARG A 160 5.58 -3.42 13.84
C ARG A 160 6.46 -2.51 14.70
N ARG A 161 7.63 -2.10 14.20
CA ARG A 161 8.53 -1.19 14.92
C ARG A 161 7.93 0.19 15.12
N ILE A 162 7.26 0.74 14.12
CA ILE A 162 6.61 2.06 14.22
C ILE A 162 5.28 2.02 14.99
N GLN A 163 4.76 0.84 15.33
CA GLN A 163 3.46 0.72 16.01
C GLN A 163 3.46 1.45 17.35
N VAL A 164 4.56 1.33 18.11
CA VAL A 164 4.73 2.05 19.38
C VAL A 164 4.66 3.57 19.17
N LEU A 165 5.31 4.08 18.13
CA LEU A 165 5.27 5.52 17.79
C LEU A 165 3.86 5.96 17.39
N LYS A 166 3.11 5.11 16.69
CA LYS A 166 1.72 5.41 16.30
C LYS A 166 0.74 5.45 17.47
N GLU A 167 1.02 4.70 18.54
CA GLU A 167 0.16 4.64 19.73
C GLU A 167 0.46 5.78 20.70
N VAL A 168 1.73 6.21 20.78
CA VAL A 168 2.17 7.22 21.74
C VAL A 168 2.07 8.64 21.19
N ALA A 169 2.45 8.88 19.94
CA ALA A 169 2.58 10.22 19.40
C ALA A 169 1.36 10.65 18.58
N ALA A 170 0.98 11.91 18.71
CA ALA A 170 -0.06 12.49 17.86
C ALA A 170 0.42 12.59 16.40
N PRO A 171 -0.47 12.47 15.41
CA PRO A 171 -0.07 12.52 14.00
C PRO A 171 0.62 13.85 13.63
N GLU A 172 0.21 14.96 14.26
CA GLU A 172 0.81 16.29 14.07
C GLU A 172 2.28 16.31 14.55
N GLU A 173 2.57 15.68 15.69
CA GLU A 173 3.93 15.58 16.24
C GLU A 173 4.84 14.75 15.33
N ILE A 174 4.32 13.64 14.78
CA ILE A 174 5.06 12.79 13.83
C ILE A 174 5.39 13.59 12.56
N ILE A 175 4.43 14.39 12.06
CA ILE A 175 4.62 15.24 10.89
C ILE A 175 5.67 16.32 11.18
N PHE A 176 5.59 16.97 12.34
CA PHE A 176 6.55 17.99 12.75
C PHE A 176 7.96 17.42 12.90
N ALA A 177 8.10 16.29 13.61
CA ALA A 177 9.37 15.58 13.75
C ALA A 177 9.98 15.21 12.39
N ALA A 178 9.17 14.69 11.46
CA ALA A 178 9.63 14.37 10.11
C ALA A 178 10.14 15.60 9.35
N LYS A 179 9.47 16.76 9.48
CA LYS A 179 9.91 18.02 8.86
C LYS A 179 11.22 18.51 9.45
N THR A 180 11.35 18.50 10.78
CA THR A 180 12.57 18.95 11.49
C THR A 180 13.77 18.12 11.06
N VAL A 181 13.65 16.79 11.09
CA VAL A 181 14.72 15.87 10.64
C VAL A 181 15.11 16.13 9.18
N LEU A 182 14.16 16.42 8.29
CA LEU A 182 14.47 16.74 6.88
C LEU A 182 15.19 18.09 6.73
N ARG A 183 14.84 19.09 7.54
CA ARG A 183 15.51 20.40 7.55
C ARG A 183 16.93 20.29 8.08
N ASP A 184 17.14 19.53 9.15
CA ASP A 184 18.46 19.29 9.73
C ASP A 184 19.40 18.58 8.75
N GLN A 185 18.84 17.70 7.91
CA GLN A 185 19.57 17.07 6.80
C GLN A 185 19.79 17.99 5.58
N GLY A 186 19.35 19.26 5.63
CA GLY A 186 19.43 20.21 4.51
C GLY A 186 18.42 19.95 3.38
N LYS A 187 17.49 19.00 3.53
CA LYS A 187 16.51 18.60 2.50
C LYS A 187 15.25 19.48 2.56
N ARG A 188 15.43 20.80 2.43
CA ARG A 188 14.35 21.79 2.56
C ARG A 188 13.16 21.52 1.64
N ALA A 189 13.43 21.22 0.37
CA ALA A 189 12.37 20.92 -0.60
C ALA A 189 11.52 19.69 -0.22
N ALA A 190 12.12 18.66 0.40
CA ALA A 190 11.37 17.49 0.87
C ALA A 190 10.48 17.84 2.08
N ALA A 191 10.99 18.65 3.01
CA ALA A 191 10.21 19.13 4.15
C ALA A 191 9.01 19.97 3.69
N ASP A 192 9.19 20.83 2.69
CA ASP A 192 8.10 21.64 2.14
C ASP A 192 7.02 20.79 1.46
N ILE A 193 7.40 19.71 0.77
CA ILE A 193 6.44 18.75 0.20
C ILE A 193 5.64 18.06 1.30
N VAL A 194 6.28 17.64 2.39
CA VAL A 194 5.58 17.05 3.55
C VAL A 194 4.58 18.05 4.12
N SER A 195 4.99 19.31 4.34
CA SER A 195 4.10 20.40 4.79
C SER A 195 2.89 20.57 3.88
N GLN A 196 3.13 20.70 2.58
CA GLN A 196 2.06 20.88 1.60
C GLN A 196 1.16 19.66 1.46
N ALA A 197 1.65 18.46 1.74
CA ALA A 197 0.85 17.24 1.67
C ALA A 197 -0.03 17.05 2.91
N THR A 198 0.41 17.53 4.07
CA THR A 198 -0.27 17.32 5.35
C THR A 198 -1.16 18.49 5.76
N GLU A 199 -0.77 19.73 5.48
CA GLU A 199 -1.48 20.94 5.94
C GLU A 199 -2.45 21.48 4.88
N CYS A 200 -2.19 21.25 3.60
CA CYS A 200 -3.07 21.73 2.54
C CYS A 200 -4.13 20.68 2.16
N SER A 201 -5.13 21.14 1.40
CA SER A 201 -6.18 20.32 0.80
C SER A 201 -5.67 18.97 0.25
N PRO A 202 -6.41 17.87 0.47
CA PRO A 202 -6.05 16.52 0.00
C PRO A 202 -5.88 16.41 -1.53
N GLU A 203 -6.34 17.40 -2.29
CA GLU A 203 -6.15 17.49 -3.74
C GLU A 203 -4.78 18.03 -4.15
N ARG A 204 -4.03 18.66 -3.24
CA ARG A 204 -2.73 19.26 -3.56
C ARG A 204 -1.68 18.24 -4.01
N PRO A 205 -1.50 17.08 -3.33
CA PRO A 205 -0.64 16.01 -3.83
C PRO A 205 -1.04 15.51 -5.22
N ARG A 206 -2.34 15.44 -5.52
CA ARG A 206 -2.85 15.05 -6.84
C ARG A 206 -2.47 16.07 -7.90
N LYS A 207 -2.59 17.38 -7.61
CA LYS A 207 -2.17 18.47 -8.50
C LYS A 207 -0.66 18.42 -8.77
N ILE A 208 0.16 18.25 -7.74
CA ILE A 208 1.62 18.11 -7.87
C ILE A 208 1.97 16.91 -8.76
N ARG A 209 1.31 15.75 -8.54
CA ARG A 209 1.53 14.57 -9.38
C ARG A 209 1.14 14.80 -10.83
N ARG A 210 0.02 15.51 -11.08
CA ARG A 210 -0.46 15.84 -12.43
C ARG A 210 0.50 16.80 -13.15
N SER A 211 0.97 17.85 -12.47
CA SER A 211 1.93 18.79 -13.05
C SER A 211 3.26 18.12 -13.38
N PHE A 212 3.76 17.25 -12.49
CA PHE A 212 4.98 16.47 -12.75
C PHE A 212 4.84 15.51 -13.92
N LYS A 213 3.73 14.77 -14.02
CA LYS A 213 3.46 13.90 -15.19
C LYS A 213 3.32 14.69 -16.49
N LYS A 214 2.76 15.91 -16.42
CA LYS A 214 2.62 16.79 -17.59
C LYS A 214 3.99 17.29 -18.03
N SER A 215 4.84 17.73 -17.10
CA SER A 215 6.20 18.19 -17.43
C SER A 215 7.12 17.06 -17.87
N SER A 216 7.01 15.86 -17.31
CA SER A 216 7.80 14.69 -17.72
C SER A 216 7.45 14.24 -19.14
N LYS A 217 6.16 14.18 -19.48
CA LYS A 217 5.71 13.93 -20.86
C LYS A 217 6.18 15.02 -21.82
N LEU A 218 6.16 16.28 -21.37
CA LEU A 218 6.65 17.40 -22.18
C LEU A 218 8.17 17.31 -22.41
N LYS A 219 8.95 16.93 -21.39
CA LYS A 219 10.40 16.68 -21.52
C LYS A 219 10.69 15.53 -22.47
N GLN A 220 10.02 14.38 -22.34
CA GLN A 220 10.18 13.27 -23.28
C GLN A 220 9.79 13.65 -24.72
N ALA A 221 8.72 14.41 -24.89
CA ALA A 221 8.29 14.89 -26.20
C ALA A 221 9.21 15.97 -26.79
N THR A 222 10.00 16.67 -25.96
CA THR A 222 10.93 17.72 -26.40
C THR A 222 12.36 17.21 -26.54
N GLU A 223 12.78 16.20 -25.80
CA GLU A 223 14.16 15.70 -25.79
C GLU A 223 14.42 14.58 -26.82
N CYS A 224 13.45 13.71 -27.12
CA CYS A 224 13.63 12.56 -28.03
C CYS A 224 12.70 12.54 -29.25
N SER A 225 11.94 13.60 -29.53
CA SER A 225 11.06 13.60 -30.71
C SER A 225 11.83 13.94 -31.99
N PRO A 226 11.77 13.10 -33.05
CA PRO A 226 12.38 13.41 -34.35
C PRO A 226 11.79 14.68 -35.00
N GLU A 227 10.64 15.16 -34.52
CA GLU A 227 10.00 16.40 -34.95
C GLU A 227 10.50 17.66 -34.21
N ARG A 228 11.39 17.54 -33.21
CA ARG A 228 11.90 18.68 -32.42
C ARG A 228 12.47 19.80 -33.30
N PRO A 229 13.37 19.54 -34.28
CA PRO A 229 13.92 20.60 -35.13
C PRO A 229 12.82 21.30 -35.94
N ARG A 230 11.83 20.53 -36.43
CA ARG A 230 10.70 21.06 -37.20
C ARG A 230 9.79 21.94 -36.35
N LYS A 231 9.49 21.52 -35.11
CA LYS A 231 8.66 22.30 -34.19
C LYS A 231 9.34 23.60 -33.78
N ILE A 232 10.64 23.56 -33.45
CA ILE A 232 11.43 24.77 -33.14
C ILE A 232 11.44 25.72 -34.35
N ARG A 233 11.67 25.20 -35.56
CA ARG A 233 11.65 26.02 -36.79
C ARG A 233 10.27 26.61 -37.07
N ARG A 234 9.19 25.86 -36.82
CA ARG A 234 7.81 26.35 -36.97
C ARG A 234 7.45 27.41 -35.93
N SER A 235 7.82 27.23 -34.66
CA SER A 235 7.58 28.23 -33.62
C SER A 235 8.37 29.51 -33.89
N PHE A 236 9.64 29.39 -34.32
CA PHE A 236 10.46 30.54 -34.68
C PHE A 236 9.91 31.29 -35.91
N LYS A 237 9.50 30.57 -36.96
CA LYS A 237 8.81 31.17 -38.13
C LYS A 237 7.47 31.80 -37.77
N LYS A 238 6.75 31.23 -36.81
CA LYS A 238 5.46 31.78 -36.36
C LYS A 238 5.66 33.03 -35.50
N SER A 239 6.64 33.04 -34.59
CA SER A 239 6.98 34.23 -33.81
C SER A 239 7.61 35.32 -34.67
N SER A 240 8.37 34.97 -35.71
CA SER A 240 8.92 35.95 -36.66
C SER A 240 7.86 36.55 -37.56
N LYS A 241 6.79 35.81 -37.91
CA LYS A 241 5.63 36.34 -38.64
C LYS A 241 4.70 37.20 -37.78
N LEU A 242 4.68 37.00 -36.46
CA LEU A 242 3.77 37.70 -35.54
C LEU A 242 4.38 38.95 -34.92
N LYS A 243 5.70 39.14 -34.99
CA LYS A 243 6.31 40.44 -34.70
C LYS A 243 6.19 41.30 -35.95
N GLY A 244 5.04 41.94 -36.13
CA GLY A 244 5.00 43.18 -36.90
C GLY A 244 6.05 44.15 -36.33
N VAL A 245 6.54 45.09 -37.14
CA VAL A 245 7.48 46.10 -36.67
C VAL A 245 6.87 46.79 -35.45
N ILE A 246 7.42 46.52 -34.26
CA ILE A 246 6.96 47.14 -33.01
C ILE A 246 7.63 48.52 -32.99
N PRO A 247 6.87 49.62 -33.06
CA PRO A 247 7.46 50.95 -32.94
C PRO A 247 8.05 51.11 -31.55
N TYR A 248 9.24 51.73 -31.46
CA TYR A 248 9.81 52.09 -30.17
C TYR A 248 8.86 53.02 -29.42
N THR A 249 8.76 52.81 -28.12
CA THR A 249 8.18 53.79 -27.20
C THR A 249 9.09 55.02 -27.09
N GLU A 250 8.57 56.14 -26.59
CA GLU A 250 9.33 57.39 -26.46
C GLU A 250 10.55 57.21 -25.54
N ASP A 251 10.39 56.48 -24.43
CA ASP A 251 11.47 56.17 -23.49
C ASP A 251 12.54 55.25 -24.10
N GLU A 252 12.14 54.22 -24.86
CA GLU A 252 13.09 53.33 -25.56
C GLU A 252 13.86 54.08 -26.65
N ALA A 253 13.21 55.01 -27.36
CA ALA A 253 13.86 55.86 -28.33
C ALA A 253 14.86 56.82 -27.69
N LEU A 254 14.52 57.38 -26.52
CA LEU A 254 15.43 58.23 -25.75
C LEU A 254 16.61 57.43 -25.20
N ALA A 255 16.37 56.23 -24.66
CA ALA A 255 17.40 55.33 -24.19
C ALA A 255 18.39 54.97 -25.31
N LEU A 256 17.88 54.62 -26.50
CA LEU A 256 18.70 54.35 -27.68
C LEU A 256 19.60 55.55 -28.04
N LEU A 257 19.05 56.77 -27.96
CA LEU A 257 19.79 57.99 -28.28
C LEU A 257 20.95 58.25 -27.30
N ILE A 258 20.73 57.95 -26.01
CA ILE A 258 21.72 58.09 -24.94
C ILE A 258 22.80 57.00 -25.05
N ASP A 259 22.39 55.73 -25.15
CA ASP A 259 23.31 54.58 -25.17
C ASP A 259 24.22 54.60 -26.39
N ALA A 260 23.67 54.93 -27.56
CA ALA A 260 24.44 55.04 -28.80
C ALA A 260 25.18 56.39 -28.93
N ARG A 261 25.05 57.29 -27.94
CA ARG A 261 25.63 58.65 -27.95
C ARG A 261 25.33 59.42 -29.24
N MET A 262 24.10 59.29 -29.74
CA MET A 262 23.70 59.89 -31.01
C MET A 262 23.32 61.35 -30.83
N THR A 263 23.74 62.20 -31.79
CA THR A 263 23.20 63.56 -31.89
C THR A 263 21.75 63.51 -32.38
N LYS A 264 20.96 64.52 -32.02
CA LYS A 264 19.56 64.67 -32.45
C LYS A 264 19.40 64.55 -33.98
N ASN A 265 20.31 65.15 -34.73
CA ASN A 265 20.30 65.11 -36.19
C ASN A 265 20.61 63.72 -36.75
N SER A 266 21.53 62.98 -36.12
CA SER A 266 21.85 61.59 -36.50
C SER A 266 20.64 60.68 -36.30
N TYR A 267 19.99 60.78 -35.14
CA TYR A 267 18.76 60.04 -34.85
C TYR A 267 17.64 60.37 -35.84
N HIS A 268 17.46 61.64 -36.19
CA HIS A 268 16.45 62.06 -37.15
C HIS A 268 16.67 61.43 -38.54
N ARG A 269 17.91 61.43 -39.06
CA ARG A 269 18.25 60.79 -40.35
C ARG A 269 17.99 59.28 -40.32
N MET A 270 18.41 58.62 -39.24
CA MET A 270 18.17 57.19 -39.03
C MET A 270 16.66 56.87 -39.04
N ARG A 271 15.86 57.65 -38.31
CA ARG A 271 14.40 57.50 -38.26
C ARG A 271 13.76 57.70 -39.63
N MET A 272 14.20 58.71 -40.38
CA MET A 272 13.66 58.98 -41.73
C MET A 272 14.03 57.88 -42.72
N GLY A 273 15.27 57.37 -42.67
CA GLY A 273 15.70 56.24 -43.49
C GLY A 273 14.92 54.96 -43.21
N ALA A 274 14.63 54.68 -41.92
CA ALA A 274 13.81 53.54 -41.52
C ALA A 274 12.35 53.68 -41.99
N LYS A 275 11.79 54.90 -42.06
CA LYS A 275 10.44 55.15 -42.59
C LYS A 275 10.36 54.94 -44.10
N THR A 276 11.43 55.24 -44.84
CA THR A 276 11.46 55.08 -46.31
C THR A 276 11.60 53.61 -46.72
N MET A 277 12.34 52.81 -45.94
CA MET A 277 12.40 51.36 -46.11
C MET A 277 11.16 50.72 -45.50
N LYS A 278 10.00 50.80 -46.18
CA LYS A 278 8.82 50.00 -45.80
C LYS A 278 9.17 48.51 -46.00
N LEU A 279 9.58 47.85 -44.91
CA LEU A 279 9.69 46.39 -44.77
C LEU A 279 8.36 45.78 -44.33
#